data_AF-A0A941IZP8-F1
#
_entry.id   AF-A0A941IZP8-F1
#
_cell.length_a   1.000
_cell.length_b   1.000
_cell.length_c   1.000
_cell.angle_alpha   90.00
_cell.angle_beta   90.00
_cell.angle_gamma   90.00
#
_symmetry.space_group_name_H-M   'P 1'
#
loop_
_entity.id
_entity.type
_entity.pdbx_description
1 polymer ?
#
loop_
_entity_poly.entity_id
_entity_poly.type
_entity_poly.pdbx_seq_one_letter_code
_entity_poly.pdbx_strand_id
1 'polypeptide(L)'
;MSHTSAPLVVVMGVSGSGKTTVGRSLAQRLGVPYAEGDDFHPAPNVAKMRAGHPLDDDDRRPWLDEIARWLAGHADSGGVVTCSALKRRYRDRLTHAAPHVFYLHLDGSPELIAERITARQGHFMPPELLRSQFADLEPLGEDEAGAAVPIDGTPQETVALAQAAVTAP
;
A
#
# COMPACT_ATOMS: atom_id res chain seq x y z
N MET A 1 -6.48 8.16 31.16
CA MET A 1 -6.20 8.82 29.87
C MET A 1 -6.10 7.69 28.86
N SER A 2 -7.08 7.53 27.97
CA SER A 2 -6.95 6.53 26.90
C SER A 2 -5.80 6.99 26.01
N HIS A 3 -4.69 6.26 26.05
CA HIS A 3 -3.69 6.35 24.99
C HIS A 3 -4.36 5.74 23.77
N THR A 4 -4.91 6.57 22.89
CA THR A 4 -5.21 6.12 21.53
C THR A 4 -3.87 5.71 20.94
N SER A 5 -3.68 4.43 20.67
CA SER A 5 -2.45 3.95 20.03
C SER A 5 -2.28 4.69 18.70
N ALA A 6 -1.05 5.09 18.39
CA ALA A 6 -0.80 5.81 17.14
C ALA A 6 -1.14 4.91 15.94
N PRO A 7 -1.71 5.45 14.84
CA PRO A 7 -2.19 4.60 13.74
C PRO A 7 -1.07 3.81 13.08
N LEU A 8 -1.32 2.53 12.85
CA LEU A 8 -0.47 1.65 12.04
C LEU A 8 -1.18 1.34 10.72
N VAL A 9 -0.64 1.83 9.61
CA VAL A 9 -1.35 1.88 8.32
C VAL A 9 -0.53 1.24 7.22
N VAL A 10 -1.17 0.38 6.42
CA VAL A 10 -0.68 -0.06 5.12
C VAL A 10 -1.40 0.74 4.04
N VAL A 11 -0.66 1.54 3.27
CA VAL A 11 -1.20 2.23 2.09
C VAL A 11 -1.08 1.32 0.88
N MET A 12 -2.22 0.81 0.41
CA MET A 12 -2.31 -0.19 -0.65
C MET A 12 -2.96 0.30 -1.93
N GLY A 13 -2.86 -0.51 -2.99
CA GLY A 13 -3.37 -0.21 -4.33
C GLY A 13 -2.35 -0.54 -5.41
N VAL A 14 -2.79 -0.53 -6.66
CA VAL A 14 -1.96 -0.86 -7.83
C VAL A 14 -0.79 0.12 -8.02
N SER A 15 0.26 -0.29 -8.74
CA SER A 15 1.32 0.64 -9.15
C SER A 15 0.73 1.80 -9.97
N GLY A 16 1.22 3.02 -9.72
CA GLY A 16 0.66 4.24 -10.30
C GLY A 16 -0.45 4.92 -9.48
N SER A 17 -1.00 4.26 -8.44
CA SER A 17 -2.08 4.85 -7.62
C SER A 17 -1.66 6.01 -6.71
N GLY A 18 -0.35 6.22 -6.53
CA GLY A 18 0.18 7.32 -5.72
C GLY A 18 0.54 6.96 -4.27
N LYS A 19 0.65 5.66 -3.94
CA LYS A 19 1.01 5.16 -2.60
C LYS A 19 2.14 5.93 -1.92
N THR A 20 3.30 6.11 -2.58
CA THR A 20 4.44 6.83 -2.01
C THR A 20 4.10 8.29 -1.65
N THR A 21 3.39 9.01 -2.52
CA THR A 21 2.99 10.41 -2.27
C THR A 21 2.03 10.50 -1.09
N VAL A 22 1.00 9.65 -1.07
CA VAL A 22 -0.01 9.65 -0.01
C VAL A 22 0.59 9.16 1.30
N GLY A 23 1.32 8.05 1.29
CA GLY A 23 1.92 7.44 2.48
C GLY A 23 2.91 8.35 3.19
N ARG A 24 3.81 9.03 2.45
CA ARG A 24 4.74 9.99 3.06
C ARG A 24 4.00 11.17 3.69
N SER A 25 3.04 11.74 2.96
CA SER A 25 2.26 12.88 3.44
C SER A 25 1.41 12.51 4.66
N LEU A 26 0.80 11.32 4.64
CA LEU A 26 -0.01 10.79 5.74
C LEU A 26 0.85 10.56 6.99
N ALA A 27 2.00 9.90 6.84
CA ALA A 27 2.95 9.68 7.95
C ALA A 27 3.37 11.00 8.60
N GLN A 28 3.71 12.01 7.78
CA GLN A 28 4.06 13.34 8.26
C GLN A 28 2.93 14.01 9.04
N ARG A 29 1.69 13.93 8.55
CA ARG A 29 0.51 14.52 9.23
C ARG A 29 0.14 13.80 10.52
N LEU A 30 0.34 12.49 10.58
CA LEU A 30 0.10 11.68 11.78
C LEU A 30 1.25 11.73 12.79
N GLY A 31 2.42 12.24 12.39
CA GLY A 31 3.61 12.29 13.25
C GLY A 31 4.22 10.91 13.53
N VAL A 32 4.07 9.95 12.60
CA VAL A 32 4.56 8.56 12.75
C VAL A 32 5.63 8.23 11.69
N PRO A 33 6.45 7.18 11.90
CA PRO A 33 7.44 6.73 10.91
C PRO A 33 6.81 6.32 9.57
N TYR A 34 7.58 6.51 8.49
CA TYR A 34 7.24 6.05 7.15
C TYR A 34 8.23 4.97 6.67
N ALA A 35 7.72 3.96 5.97
CA ALA A 35 8.54 3.03 5.20
C ALA A 35 8.03 2.86 3.76
N GLU A 36 8.95 2.72 2.81
CA GLU A 36 8.63 2.36 1.43
C GLU A 36 8.67 0.84 1.29
N GLY A 37 7.52 0.23 0.98
CA GLY A 37 7.38 -1.22 0.84
C GLY A 37 8.33 -1.83 -0.18
N ASP A 38 8.54 -1.13 -1.29
CA ASP A 38 9.39 -1.61 -2.38
C ASP A 38 10.87 -1.75 -1.95
N ASP A 39 11.30 -1.00 -0.92
CA ASP A 39 12.67 -1.09 -0.37
C ASP A 39 12.90 -2.39 0.41
N PHE A 40 11.83 -3.09 0.81
CA PHE A 40 11.93 -4.40 1.48
C PHE A 40 12.05 -5.58 0.51
N HIS A 41 12.01 -5.34 -0.81
CA HIS A 41 12.17 -6.44 -1.75
C HIS A 41 13.58 -7.04 -1.68
N PRO A 42 13.69 -8.38 -1.61
CA PRO A 42 14.99 -9.02 -1.69
C PRO A 42 15.56 -8.84 -3.11
N ALA A 43 16.89 -8.86 -3.24
CA ALA A 43 17.58 -8.63 -4.51
C ALA A 43 17.07 -9.52 -5.69
N PRO A 44 16.69 -10.80 -5.50
CA PRO A 44 16.10 -11.61 -6.57
C PRO A 44 14.79 -11.05 -7.13
N ASN A 45 13.91 -10.50 -6.28
CA ASN A 45 12.65 -9.91 -6.72
C ASN A 45 12.90 -8.66 -7.56
N VAL A 46 13.81 -7.80 -7.10
CA VAL A 46 14.21 -6.59 -7.82
C VAL A 46 14.78 -6.97 -9.19
N ALA A 47 15.63 -8.00 -9.27
CA ALA A 47 16.17 -8.48 -10.53
C ALA A 47 15.07 -9.04 -11.47
N LYS A 48 14.14 -9.85 -10.95
CA LYS A 48 13.03 -10.44 -11.73
C LYS A 48 12.12 -9.34 -12.31
N MET A 49 11.75 -8.35 -11.50
CA MET A 49 10.95 -7.20 -11.95
C MET A 49 11.70 -6.32 -12.96
N ARG A 50 13.00 -6.07 -12.76
CA ARG A 50 13.82 -5.32 -13.73
C ARG A 50 13.95 -6.03 -15.08
N ALA A 51 13.89 -7.35 -15.09
CA ALA A 51 13.83 -8.15 -16.31
C ALA A 51 12.43 -8.18 -16.97
N GLY A 52 11.44 -7.48 -16.40
CA GLY A 52 10.06 -7.43 -16.93
C GLY A 52 9.23 -8.67 -16.59
N HIS A 53 9.71 -9.53 -15.68
CA HIS A 53 8.96 -10.70 -15.24
C HIS A 53 8.13 -10.37 -14.00
N PRO A 54 6.82 -10.69 -14.00
CA PRO A 54 5.99 -10.49 -12.83
C PRO A 54 6.45 -11.42 -11.69
N LEU A 55 6.31 -10.94 -10.46
CA LEU A 55 6.48 -11.77 -9.28
C LEU A 55 5.28 -12.73 -9.13
N ASP A 56 5.50 -13.90 -8.55
CA ASP A 56 4.47 -14.83 -8.10
C ASP A 56 4.27 -14.75 -6.57
N ASP A 57 3.50 -15.67 -5.98
CA ASP A 57 3.25 -15.70 -4.54
C ASP A 57 4.50 -16.07 -3.73
N ASP A 58 5.34 -16.98 -4.25
CA ASP A 58 6.54 -17.45 -3.57
C ASP A 58 7.61 -16.37 -3.54
N ASP A 59 7.76 -15.60 -4.63
CA ASP A 59 8.62 -14.43 -4.66
C ASP A 59 8.16 -13.38 -3.63
N ARG A 60 6.84 -13.16 -3.52
CA ARG A 60 6.29 -12.11 -2.64
C ARG A 60 6.35 -12.49 -1.17
N ARG A 61 6.36 -13.78 -0.83
CA ARG A 61 6.39 -14.25 0.56
C ARG A 61 7.50 -13.61 1.41
N PRO A 62 8.80 -13.68 1.05
CA PRO A 62 9.86 -13.07 1.86
C PRO A 62 9.75 -11.54 1.94
N TRP A 63 9.25 -10.88 0.89
CA TRP A 63 9.01 -9.44 0.91
C TRP A 63 7.90 -9.04 1.89
N LEU A 64 6.79 -9.78 1.90
CA LEU A 64 5.69 -9.58 2.85
C LEU A 64 6.13 -9.87 4.29
N ASP A 65 7.06 -10.80 4.51
CA ASP A 65 7.64 -11.07 5.83
C ASP A 65 8.44 -9.89 6.39
N GLU A 66 9.20 -9.20 5.54
CA GLU A 66 9.92 -7.99 5.94
C GLU A 66 8.94 -6.86 6.34
N ILE A 67 7.87 -6.66 5.56
CA ILE A 67 6.82 -5.69 5.88
C ILE A 67 6.11 -6.07 7.17
N ALA A 68 5.75 -7.35 7.35
CA ALA A 68 5.11 -7.85 8.57
C ALA A 68 5.98 -7.59 9.81
N ARG A 69 7.30 -7.80 9.71
CA ARG A 69 8.23 -7.50 10.80
C ARG A 69 8.32 -6.02 11.10
N TRP A 70 8.32 -5.17 10.06
CA TRP A 70 8.29 -3.73 10.24
C TRP A 70 7.01 -3.29 10.97
N LEU A 71 5.85 -3.80 10.54
CA LEU A 71 4.56 -3.52 11.19
C LEU A 71 4.55 -3.96 12.67
N ALA A 72 5.01 -5.18 12.96
CA ALA A 72 5.09 -5.69 14.33
C ALA A 72 6.00 -4.83 15.23
N GLY A 73 7.13 -4.35 14.68
CA GLY A 73 8.05 -3.45 15.39
C GLY A 73 7.49 -2.05 15.66
N HIS A 74 6.38 -1.68 15.02
CA HIS A 74 5.73 -0.37 15.13
C HIS A 74 4.30 -0.46 15.70
N ALA A 75 3.89 -1.61 16.24
CA ALA A 75 2.55 -1.84 16.77
C ALA A 75 2.13 -0.83 17.87
N ASP A 76 3.08 -0.43 18.74
CA ASP A 76 2.80 0.50 19.84
C ASP A 76 3.03 1.97 19.46
N SER A 77 3.93 2.24 18.50
CA SER A 77 4.33 3.59 18.11
C SER A 77 3.57 4.13 16.89
N GLY A 78 2.80 3.28 16.21
CA GLY A 78 2.23 3.58 14.90
C GLY A 78 3.28 3.66 13.80
N GLY A 79 2.80 3.79 12.57
CA GLY A 79 3.63 3.86 11.37
C GLY A 79 2.82 3.76 10.10
N VAL A 80 3.35 4.28 8.99
CA VAL A 80 2.75 4.15 7.66
C VAL A 80 3.74 3.43 6.73
N VAL A 81 3.32 2.34 6.11
CA VAL A 81 4.11 1.63 5.10
C VAL A 81 3.32 1.50 3.81
N THR A 82 3.97 1.71 2.65
CA THR A 82 3.37 1.37 1.36
C THR A 82 3.47 -0.13 1.12
N CYS A 83 2.45 -0.77 0.58
CA CYS A 83 2.51 -2.16 0.14
C CYS A 83 1.39 -2.39 -0.85
N SER A 84 1.65 -3.03 -2.00
CA SER A 84 0.57 -3.27 -2.97
C SER A 84 -0.58 -4.08 -2.35
N ALA A 85 -0.27 -5.08 -1.51
CA ALA A 85 -1.21 -5.85 -0.69
C ALA A 85 -2.52 -6.26 -1.40
N LEU A 86 -2.41 -6.58 -2.69
CA LEU A 86 -3.55 -6.67 -3.61
C LEU A 86 -4.49 -7.83 -3.27
N LYS A 87 -3.95 -8.95 -2.79
CA LYS A 87 -4.71 -10.15 -2.43
C LYS A 87 -4.98 -10.21 -0.93
N ARG A 88 -6.15 -10.71 -0.54
CA ARG A 88 -6.54 -10.94 0.85
C ARG A 88 -5.51 -11.80 1.58
N ARG A 89 -5.01 -12.88 0.95
CA ARG A 89 -3.96 -13.71 1.56
C ARG A 89 -2.67 -12.96 1.93
N TYR A 90 -2.35 -11.85 1.24
CA TYR A 90 -1.22 -11.02 1.60
C TYR A 90 -1.55 -10.17 2.83
N ARG A 91 -2.76 -9.61 2.87
CA ARG A 91 -3.28 -8.83 4.00
C ARG A 91 -3.43 -9.71 5.24
N ASP A 92 -3.95 -10.93 5.13
CA ASP A 92 -4.02 -11.90 6.23
C ASP A 92 -2.64 -12.14 6.88
N ARG A 93 -1.58 -12.24 6.07
CA ARG A 93 -0.20 -12.39 6.56
C ARG A 93 0.27 -11.19 7.36
N LEU A 94 -0.01 -9.97 6.87
CA LEU A 94 0.36 -8.73 7.54
C LEU A 94 -0.46 -8.52 8.83
N THR A 95 -1.77 -8.77 8.78
CA THR A 95 -2.69 -8.70 9.93
C THR A 95 -2.33 -9.72 11.01
N HIS A 96 -1.85 -10.91 10.65
CA HIS A 96 -1.38 -11.90 11.64
C HIS A 96 -0.20 -11.37 12.47
N ALA A 97 0.71 -10.62 11.86
CA ALA A 97 1.84 -10.01 12.56
C ALA A 97 1.47 -8.71 13.29
N ALA A 98 0.47 -7.97 12.80
CA ALA A 98 -0.01 -6.73 13.39
C ALA A 98 -1.56 -6.69 13.37
N PRO A 99 -2.24 -7.23 14.40
CA PRO A 99 -3.71 -7.38 14.40
C PRO A 99 -4.52 -6.07 14.32
N HIS A 100 -3.89 -4.94 14.61
CA HIS A 100 -4.52 -3.61 14.59
C HIS A 100 -4.13 -2.77 13.36
N VAL A 101 -3.48 -3.38 12.36
CA VAL A 101 -3.11 -2.68 11.13
C VAL A 101 -4.36 -2.24 10.36
N PHE A 102 -4.35 -0.99 9.87
CA PHE A 102 -5.40 -0.43 9.04
C PHE A 102 -4.97 -0.41 7.56
N TYR A 103 -5.80 -0.92 6.66
CA TYR A 103 -5.56 -0.90 5.22
C TYR A 103 -6.21 0.31 4.57
N LEU A 104 -5.39 1.23 4.06
CA LEU A 104 -5.85 2.35 3.25
C LEU A 104 -5.70 2.00 1.77
N HIS A 105 -6.80 1.63 1.11
CA HIS A 105 -6.82 1.33 -0.32
C HIS A 105 -6.99 2.60 -1.15
N LEU A 106 -5.96 2.94 -1.93
CA LEU A 106 -6.03 4.00 -2.94
C LEU A 106 -6.71 3.48 -4.19
N ASP A 107 -8.02 3.75 -4.28
CA ASP A 107 -8.90 3.21 -5.29
C ASP A 107 -9.03 4.16 -6.48
N GLY A 108 -8.77 3.64 -7.67
CA GLY A 108 -8.84 4.38 -8.91
C GLY A 108 -9.02 3.45 -10.09
N SER A 109 -9.75 3.93 -11.11
CA SER A 109 -10.08 3.11 -12.27
C SER A 109 -8.84 2.72 -13.08
N PRO A 110 -8.88 1.59 -13.82
CA PRO A 110 -7.81 1.23 -14.74
C PRO A 110 -7.43 2.33 -15.73
N GLU A 111 -8.42 3.08 -16.21
CA GLU A 111 -8.24 4.20 -17.14
C GLU A 111 -7.44 5.33 -16.49
N LEU A 112 -7.84 5.76 -15.29
CA LEU A 112 -7.14 6.81 -14.55
C LEU A 112 -5.69 6.42 -14.25
N ILE A 113 -5.47 5.17 -13.82
CA ILE A 113 -4.10 4.70 -13.53
C ILE A 113 -3.26 4.65 -14.80
N ALA A 114 -3.81 4.17 -15.92
CA ALA A 114 -3.12 4.12 -17.20
C ALA A 114 -2.74 5.54 -17.70
N GLU A 115 -3.64 6.50 -17.57
CA GLU A 115 -3.38 7.91 -17.88
C GLU A 115 -2.23 8.48 -17.03
N ARG A 116 -2.27 8.24 -15.72
CA ARG A 116 -1.23 8.71 -14.77
C ARG A 116 0.15 8.12 -15.05
N ILE A 117 0.21 6.83 -15.40
CA ILE A 117 1.46 6.16 -15.76
C ILE A 117 2.00 6.73 -17.07
N THR A 118 1.15 6.90 -18.08
CA THR A 118 1.54 7.44 -19.39
C THR A 118 2.04 8.87 -19.30
N ALA A 119 1.43 9.70 -18.46
CA ALA A 119 1.84 11.09 -18.24
C ALA A 119 3.20 11.22 -17.53
N ARG A 120 3.67 10.18 -16.82
CA ARG A 120 5.00 10.18 -16.18
C ARG A 120 6.09 9.86 -17.20
N GLN A 121 6.75 10.91 -17.68
CA GLN A 121 7.97 10.79 -18.48
C GLN A 121 8.99 9.86 -17.79
N GLY A 122 9.44 8.82 -18.48
CA GLY A 122 10.50 7.92 -18.00
C GLY A 122 10.07 6.69 -17.19
N HIS A 123 8.77 6.50 -16.90
CA HIS A 123 8.26 5.29 -16.25
C HIS A 123 7.30 4.53 -17.18
N PHE A 124 7.84 3.73 -18.09
CA PHE A 124 7.04 2.81 -18.89
C PHE A 124 6.65 1.59 -18.04
N MET A 125 5.37 1.50 -17.64
CA MET A 125 4.82 0.24 -17.13
C MET A 125 4.07 -0.44 -18.28
N PRO A 126 4.43 -1.68 -18.68
CA PRO A 126 3.71 -2.40 -19.71
C PRO A 126 2.22 -2.50 -19.35
N PRO A 127 1.28 -2.25 -20.29
CA PRO A 127 -0.16 -2.37 -20.05
C PRO A 127 -0.57 -3.71 -19.44
N GLU A 128 0.12 -4.78 -19.81
CA GLU A 128 -0.08 -6.14 -19.30
C GLU A 128 0.19 -6.24 -17.80
N LEU A 129 1.19 -5.52 -17.29
CA LEU A 129 1.53 -5.49 -15.86
C LEU A 129 0.52 -4.68 -15.05
N LEU A 130 -0.11 -3.67 -15.66
CA LEU A 130 -1.23 -2.97 -15.03
C LEU A 130 -2.46 -3.88 -14.96
N ARG A 131 -2.79 -4.56 -16.06
CA ARG A 131 -3.90 -5.53 -16.10
C ARG A 131 -3.72 -6.65 -15.08
N SER A 132 -2.51 -7.20 -14.94
CA SER A 132 -2.26 -8.25 -13.94
C SER A 132 -2.43 -7.76 -12.51
N GLN A 133 -2.11 -6.49 -12.22
CA GLN A 133 -2.34 -5.93 -10.88
C GLN A 133 -3.83 -5.76 -10.55
N PHE A 134 -4.64 -5.30 -11.52
CA PHE A 134 -6.09 -5.27 -11.33
C PHE A 134 -6.70 -6.67 -11.24
N ALA A 135 -6.17 -7.65 -11.97
CA ALA A 135 -6.60 -9.04 -11.84
C ALA A 135 -6.25 -9.65 -10.47
N ASP A 136 -5.14 -9.21 -9.87
CA ASP A 136 -4.71 -9.60 -8.53
C ASP A 136 -5.40 -8.79 -7.40
N LEU A 137 -6.09 -7.69 -7.72
CA LEU A 137 -6.73 -6.81 -6.73
C LEU A 137 -8.03 -7.43 -6.23
N GLU A 138 -7.99 -7.90 -5.00
CA GLU A 138 -9.15 -8.35 -4.24
C GLU A 138 -9.61 -7.20 -3.33
N PRO A 139 -10.87 -6.73 -3.45
CA PRO A 139 -11.42 -5.68 -2.58
C PRO A 139 -11.24 -6.02 -1.09
N LEU A 140 -11.19 -4.98 -0.25
CA LEU A 140 -11.21 -5.18 1.21
C LEU A 140 -12.52 -5.85 1.61
N GLY A 141 -12.43 -6.91 2.41
CA GLY A 141 -13.57 -7.56 3.04
C GLY A 141 -14.14 -6.72 4.18
N GLU A 142 -15.40 -6.98 4.56
CA GLU A 142 -16.07 -6.31 5.69
C GLU A 142 -15.39 -6.60 7.04
N ASP A 143 -14.62 -7.69 7.12
CA ASP A 143 -13.86 -8.11 8.30
C ASP A 143 -12.43 -7.55 8.35
N GLU A 144 -12.01 -6.80 7.33
CA GLU A 144 -10.70 -6.17 7.28
C GLU A 144 -10.78 -4.73 7.79
N ALA A 145 -9.93 -4.37 8.76
CA ALA A 145 -9.83 -3.00 9.23
C ALA A 145 -9.22 -2.13 8.13
N GLY A 146 -10.04 -1.35 7.43
CA GLY A 146 -9.56 -0.52 6.33
C GLY A 146 -10.64 0.31 5.66
N ALA A 147 -10.20 1.14 4.72
CA ALA A 147 -11.09 1.96 3.89
C ALA A 147 -10.50 2.14 2.49
N ALA A 148 -11.38 2.15 1.50
CA ALA A 148 -11.05 2.61 0.16
C ALA A 148 -11.24 4.14 0.06
N VAL A 149 -10.26 4.83 -0.50
CA VAL A 149 -10.27 6.26 -0.76
C VAL A 149 -10.12 6.50 -2.25
N PRO A 150 -11.05 7.24 -2.88
CA PRO A 150 -10.95 7.56 -4.30
C PRO A 150 -9.76 8.47 -4.57
N ILE A 151 -9.10 8.23 -5.70
CA ILE A 151 -7.93 9.00 -6.11
C ILE A 151 -8.19 9.90 -7.32
N ASP A 152 -9.44 10.12 -7.72
CA ASP A 152 -9.80 10.92 -8.90
C ASP A 152 -9.44 12.41 -8.74
N GLY A 153 -9.34 12.88 -7.50
CA GLY A 153 -8.94 14.24 -7.16
C GLY A 153 -7.43 14.50 -7.19
N THR A 154 -7.05 15.65 -6.63
CA THR A 154 -5.65 16.05 -6.43
C THR A 154 -4.98 15.21 -5.32
N PRO A 155 -3.64 15.09 -5.32
CA PRO A 155 -2.93 14.42 -4.23
C PRO A 155 -3.27 14.97 -2.85
N GLN A 156 -3.49 16.28 -2.72
CA GLN A 156 -3.84 16.93 -1.46
C GLN A 156 -5.22 16.52 -0.95
N GLU A 157 -6.21 16.40 -1.84
CA GLU A 157 -7.55 15.90 -1.52
C GLU A 157 -7.49 14.43 -1.12
N THR A 158 -6.77 13.59 -1.86
CA THR A 158 -6.57 12.18 -1.51
C THR A 158 -5.92 12.03 -0.13
N VAL A 159 -4.90 12.83 0.20
CA VAL A 159 -4.27 12.79 1.53
C VAL A 159 -5.25 13.25 2.63
N ALA A 160 -6.12 14.22 2.36
CA ALA A 160 -7.14 14.64 3.32
C ALA A 160 -8.17 13.53 3.59
N LEU A 161 -8.65 12.86 2.54
CA LEU A 161 -9.55 11.70 2.65
C LEU A 161 -8.88 10.53 3.39
N ALA A 162 -7.61 10.24 3.04
CA ALA A 162 -6.81 9.22 3.70
C ALA A 162 -6.67 9.47 5.21
N GLN A 163 -6.36 10.71 5.59
CA GLN A 163 -6.25 11.08 6.99
C GLN A 163 -7.60 10.93 7.70
N ALA A 164 -8.69 11.44 7.10
CA ALA A 164 -10.02 11.31 7.68
C ALA A 164 -10.43 9.85 7.91
N ALA A 165 -10.13 8.96 6.95
CA ALA A 165 -10.42 7.53 7.05
C ALA A 165 -9.62 6.86 8.19
N VAL A 166 -8.35 7.21 8.36
CA VAL A 166 -7.48 6.62 9.40
C VAL A 166 -7.79 7.15 10.81
N THR A 167 -8.27 8.39 10.91
CA THR A 167 -8.58 9.01 12.21
C THR A 167 -10.06 8.96 12.59
N ALA A 168 -10.89 8.30 11.79
CA ALA A 168 -12.29 8.09 12.12
C ALA A 168 -12.39 7.27 13.43
N PRO A 169 -13.27 7.66 14.37
CA PRO A 169 -13.44 6.99 15.66
C PRO A 169 -14.07 5.60 15.54
#